data_AF-A0A3P7K2W9-F1
#
_entry.id   AF-A0A3P7K2W9-F1
#
_cell.length_a   1.000
_cell.length_b   1.000
_cell.length_c   1.000
_cell.angle_alpha   90.00
_cell.angle_beta   90.00
_cell.angle_gamma   90.00
#
_symmetry.space_group_name_H-M   'P 1'
#
loop_
_entity.id
_entity.type
_entity.pdbx_description
1 polymer ?
#
loop_
_entity_poly.entity_id
_entity_poly.type
_entity_poly.pdbx_seq_one_letter_code
_entity_poly.pdbx_strand_id
1 'polypeptide(L)'
;MQVTVVQIWVRFEIFFDLLFTLNTAKIQLKYTKLSIRLKQVLTEAYRNRRISKQAEELTGQDLVDYVNRKQTLWKAKKHHRFDSYPDRTKWGLMGVNHVRLSVEAKKHLSHTKDLDIDIPESFDSREAWPQCQSIKVIRDQSSCGKCYDDTLI
;
A
#
# COMPACT_ATOMS: atom_id res chain seq x y z
N MET A 1 -57.89 -8.20 21.90
CA MET A 1 -56.86 -9.27 21.83
C MET A 1 -56.01 -9.24 20.56
N GLN A 2 -56.50 -8.83 19.39
CA GLN A 2 -55.70 -8.91 18.14
C GLN A 2 -54.58 -7.85 18.03
N VAL A 3 -54.77 -6.64 18.54
CA VAL A 3 -53.77 -5.54 18.43
C VAL A 3 -52.46 -5.85 19.18
N THR A 4 -52.54 -6.49 20.35
CA THR A 4 -51.38 -6.84 21.18
C THR A 4 -50.51 -7.92 20.54
N VAL A 5 -51.12 -8.88 19.84
CA VAL A 5 -50.41 -9.97 19.14
C VAL A 5 -49.63 -9.42 17.95
N VAL A 6 -50.21 -8.49 17.19
CA VAL A 6 -49.53 -7.81 16.06
C VAL A 6 -48.34 -6.99 16.55
N GLN A 7 -48.48 -6.25 17.66
CA GLN A 7 -47.37 -5.49 18.24
C GLN A 7 -46.22 -6.39 18.74
N ILE A 8 -46.55 -7.55 19.34
CA ILE A 8 -45.53 -8.52 19.78
C ILE A 8 -44.82 -9.11 18.56
N TRP A 9 -45.54 -9.44 17.49
CA TRP A 9 -44.98 -10.01 16.27
C TRP A 9 -44.05 -9.04 15.54
N VAL A 10 -44.46 -7.79 15.35
CA VAL A 10 -43.62 -6.73 14.78
C VAL A 10 -42.35 -6.51 15.61
N ARG A 11 -42.46 -6.55 16.94
CA ARG A 11 -41.30 -6.38 17.84
C ARG A 11 -40.36 -7.59 17.81
N PHE A 12 -40.87 -8.78 17.49
CA PHE A 12 -40.08 -10.00 17.34
C PHE A 12 -39.31 -10.03 16.02
N GLU A 13 -39.95 -9.62 14.91
CA GLU A 13 -39.30 -9.45 13.60
C GLU A 13 -38.16 -8.42 13.66
N ILE A 14 -38.43 -7.23 14.24
CA ILE A 14 -37.40 -6.18 14.41
C ILE A 14 -36.21 -6.69 15.26
N PHE A 15 -36.49 -7.47 16.30
CA PHE A 15 -35.44 -8.05 17.15
C PHE A 15 -34.61 -9.08 16.39
N PHE A 16 -35.24 -9.92 15.57
CA PHE A 16 -34.57 -10.92 14.76
C PHE A 16 -33.71 -10.27 13.67
N ASP A 17 -34.21 -9.23 13.00
CA ASP A 17 -33.46 -8.45 12.02
C ASP A 17 -32.24 -7.74 12.63
N LEU A 18 -32.39 -7.15 13.83
CA LEU A 18 -31.28 -6.56 14.58
C LEU A 18 -30.24 -7.62 14.97
N LEU A 19 -30.69 -8.79 15.43
CA LEU A 19 -29.80 -9.88 15.84
C LEU A 19 -29.04 -10.45 14.63
N PHE A 20 -29.72 -10.57 13.49
CA PHE A 20 -29.12 -10.99 12.23
C PHE A 20 -28.08 -9.98 11.74
N THR A 21 -28.41 -8.69 11.68
CA THR A 21 -27.46 -7.64 11.29
C THR A 21 -26.27 -7.51 12.25
N LEU A 22 -26.48 -7.64 13.56
CA LEU A 22 -25.38 -7.64 14.54
C LEU A 22 -24.46 -8.86 14.37
N ASN A 23 -25.01 -10.03 14.05
CA ASN A 23 -24.22 -11.24 13.81
C ASN A 23 -23.44 -11.14 12.50
N THR A 24 -24.03 -10.65 11.41
CA THR A 24 -23.31 -10.43 10.15
C THR A 24 -22.19 -9.40 10.32
N ALA A 25 -22.43 -8.30 11.04
CA ALA A 25 -21.39 -7.30 11.35
C ALA A 25 -20.22 -7.89 12.17
N LYS A 26 -20.50 -8.72 13.19
CA LYS A 26 -19.47 -9.43 13.97
C LYS A 26 -18.65 -10.39 13.12
N ILE A 27 -19.31 -11.09 12.20
CA ILE A 27 -18.66 -12.00 11.25
C ILE A 27 -17.73 -11.21 10.33
N GLN A 28 -18.18 -10.09 9.75
CA GLN A 28 -17.36 -9.22 8.90
C GLN A 28 -16.14 -8.64 9.64
N LEU A 29 -16.32 -8.20 10.89
CA LEU A 29 -15.22 -7.75 11.75
C LEU A 29 -14.19 -8.85 12.03
N LYS A 30 -14.63 -10.11 12.18
CA LYS A 30 -13.72 -11.25 12.39
C LYS A 30 -12.94 -11.57 11.11
N TYR A 31 -13.59 -11.54 9.95
CA TYR A 31 -12.95 -11.74 8.65
C TYR A 31 -11.93 -10.64 8.31
N THR A 32 -12.27 -9.38 8.55
CA THR A 32 -11.33 -8.25 8.34
C THR A 32 -10.13 -8.34 9.26
N LYS A 33 -10.32 -8.65 10.56
CA LYS A 33 -9.20 -8.90 11.50
C LYS A 33 -8.31 -10.06 11.05
N LEU A 34 -8.90 -11.16 10.58
CA LEU A 34 -8.16 -12.31 10.08
C LEU A 34 -7.35 -11.96 8.82
N SER A 35 -7.96 -11.23 7.89
CA SER A 35 -7.31 -10.72 6.67
C SER A 35 -6.13 -9.80 6.98
N ILE A 36 -6.30 -8.87 7.92
CA ILE A 36 -5.22 -7.98 8.39
C ILE A 36 -4.08 -8.80 9.00
N ARG A 37 -4.39 -9.74 9.90
CA ARG A 37 -3.38 -10.60 10.53
C ARG A 37 -2.63 -11.44 9.50
N LEU A 38 -3.33 -11.96 8.49
CA LEU A 38 -2.72 -12.72 7.40
C LEU A 38 -1.76 -11.84 6.58
N LYS A 39 -2.19 -10.62 6.23
CA LYS A 39 -1.33 -9.63 5.55
C LYS A 39 -0.08 -9.29 6.38
N GLN A 40 -0.22 -9.13 7.70
CA GLN A 40 0.91 -8.89 8.59
C GLN A 40 1.91 -10.06 8.59
N VAL A 41 1.41 -11.29 8.78
CA VAL A 41 2.26 -12.51 8.79
C VAL A 41 2.97 -12.70 7.45
N LEU A 42 2.26 -12.51 6.33
CA LEU A 42 2.88 -12.56 5.00
C LEU A 42 3.96 -11.48 4.86
N THR A 43 3.69 -10.26 5.31
CA THR A 43 4.66 -9.16 5.27
C THR A 43 5.90 -9.45 6.11
N GLU A 44 5.73 -10.06 7.29
CA GLU A 44 6.83 -10.50 8.15
C GLU A 44 7.65 -11.63 7.50
N ALA A 45 6.98 -12.60 6.87
CA ALA A 45 7.66 -13.67 6.14
C ALA A 45 8.48 -13.13 4.95
N TYR A 46 7.97 -12.14 4.23
CA TYR A 46 8.71 -11.44 3.18
C TYR A 46 9.88 -10.63 3.74
N ARG A 47 9.67 -9.88 4.83
CA ARG A 47 10.71 -9.07 5.49
C ARG A 47 11.85 -9.92 6.04
N ASN A 48 11.54 -11.10 6.58
CA ASN A 48 12.50 -11.99 7.21
C ASN A 48 13.06 -13.06 6.25
N ARG A 49 12.83 -12.91 4.93
CA ARG A 49 13.34 -13.85 3.94
C ARG A 49 14.86 -13.80 3.93
N ARG A 50 15.50 -14.96 4.12
CA ARG A 50 16.96 -15.10 3.99
C ARG A 50 17.34 -15.20 2.52
N ILE A 51 18.28 -14.37 2.11
CA ILE A 51 18.91 -14.42 0.80
C ILE A 51 20.22 -15.21 0.97
N SER A 52 20.55 -16.08 0.01
CA SER A 52 21.82 -16.80 0.07
C SER A 52 22.96 -15.86 -0.27
N LYS A 53 24.13 -16.04 0.37
CA LYS A 53 25.33 -15.22 0.08
C LYS A 53 25.68 -15.18 -1.41
N GLN A 54 25.56 -16.33 -2.09
CA GLN A 54 25.75 -16.42 -3.55
C GLN A 54 24.78 -15.52 -4.33
N ALA A 55 23.53 -15.37 -3.88
CA ALA A 55 22.55 -14.52 -4.55
C ALA A 55 22.78 -13.03 -4.28
N GLU A 56 23.40 -12.67 -3.16
CA GLU A 56 23.77 -11.27 -2.82
C GLU A 56 24.92 -10.75 -3.70
N GLU A 57 25.80 -11.65 -4.15
CA GLU A 57 26.95 -11.33 -4.99
C GLU A 57 26.60 -11.26 -6.50
N LEU A 58 25.37 -11.63 -6.90
CA LEU A 58 24.95 -11.59 -8.30
C LEU A 58 24.90 -10.16 -8.84
N THR A 59 25.42 -9.96 -10.05
CA THR A 59 25.38 -8.68 -10.75
C THR A 59 24.91 -8.86 -12.19
N GLY A 60 24.69 -7.76 -12.89
CA GLY A 60 24.43 -7.81 -14.33
C GLY A 60 23.18 -8.60 -14.72
N GLN A 61 23.33 -9.47 -15.74
CA GLN A 61 22.22 -10.27 -16.28
C GLN A 61 21.82 -11.42 -15.35
N ASP A 62 22.78 -12.02 -14.64
CA ASP A 62 22.51 -13.13 -13.72
C ASP A 62 21.58 -12.71 -12.57
N LEU A 63 21.74 -11.48 -12.09
CA LEU A 63 20.85 -10.89 -11.10
C LEU A 63 19.43 -10.72 -11.65
N VAL A 64 19.30 -10.23 -12.89
CA VAL A 64 18.01 -10.05 -13.57
C VAL A 64 17.29 -11.39 -13.71
N ASP A 65 17.99 -12.42 -14.16
CA ASP A 65 17.43 -13.76 -14.37
C ASP A 65 17.07 -14.43 -13.05
N TYR A 66 17.89 -14.23 -12.00
CA TYR A 66 17.57 -14.68 -10.65
C TYR A 66 16.28 -14.06 -10.13
N VAL A 67 16.12 -12.74 -10.25
CA VAL A 67 14.92 -12.02 -9.80
C VAL A 67 13.68 -12.51 -10.55
N ASN A 68 13.74 -12.58 -11.88
CA ASN A 68 12.62 -13.00 -12.72
C ASN A 68 12.24 -14.49 -12.51
N ARG A 69 13.16 -15.32 -12.02
CA ARG A 69 12.86 -16.71 -11.62
C ARG A 69 12.23 -16.82 -10.24
N LYS A 70 12.52 -15.90 -9.32
CA LYS A 70 12.07 -15.96 -7.93
C LYS A 70 10.72 -15.29 -7.68
N GLN A 71 10.25 -14.45 -8.59
CA GLN A 71 8.94 -13.79 -8.53
C GLN A 71 8.38 -13.57 -9.95
N THR A 72 7.05 -13.44 -10.05
CA THR A 72 6.34 -13.23 -11.32
C THR A 72 5.49 -11.94 -11.37
N LEU A 73 5.48 -11.15 -10.31
CA LEU A 73 4.65 -9.94 -10.15
C LEU A 73 5.14 -8.77 -11.01
N TRP A 74 6.44 -8.69 -11.25
CA TRP A 74 7.07 -7.67 -12.07
C TRP A 74 8.24 -8.25 -12.85
N LYS A 75 8.63 -7.61 -13.96
CA LYS A 75 9.78 -8.05 -14.76
C LYS A 75 10.98 -7.13 -14.57
N ALA A 76 12.09 -7.70 -14.12
CA ALA A 76 13.38 -7.03 -14.06
C ALA A 76 14.01 -6.96 -15.46
N LYS A 77 14.56 -5.80 -15.81
CA LYS A 77 15.32 -5.58 -17.05
C LYS A 77 16.36 -4.48 -16.83
N LYS A 78 17.50 -4.59 -17.49
CA LYS A 78 18.46 -3.49 -17.61
C LYS A 78 17.94 -2.39 -18.55
N HIS A 79 18.03 -1.15 -18.10
CA HIS A 79 17.69 0.00 -18.92
C HIS A 79 18.99 0.66 -19.44
N HIS A 80 19.09 0.89 -20.75
CA HIS A 80 20.29 1.42 -21.40
C HIS A 80 20.79 2.74 -20.77
N ARG A 81 19.86 3.59 -20.32
CA ARG A 81 20.16 4.84 -19.60
C ARG A 81 21.01 4.64 -18.34
N PHE A 82 20.82 3.55 -17.61
CA PHE A 82 21.45 3.31 -16.30
C PHE A 82 22.53 2.23 -16.33
N ASP A 83 22.58 1.42 -17.38
CA ASP A 83 23.56 0.33 -17.51
C ASP A 83 25.00 0.88 -17.62
N SER A 84 25.16 2.09 -18.17
CA SER A 84 26.45 2.79 -18.28
C SER A 84 26.84 3.61 -17.05
N TYR A 85 25.97 3.73 -16.05
CA TYR A 85 26.25 4.59 -14.89
C TYR A 85 27.25 3.91 -13.94
N PRO A 86 28.25 4.64 -13.42
CA PRO A 86 29.11 4.12 -12.37
C PRO A 86 28.31 3.97 -11.07
N ASP A 87 28.71 3.04 -10.22
CA ASP A 87 27.96 2.71 -9.00
C ASP A 87 27.82 3.89 -8.04
N ARG A 88 28.81 4.80 -8.02
CA ARG A 88 28.70 6.08 -7.28
C ARG A 88 27.51 6.91 -7.75
N THR A 89 27.24 6.99 -9.05
CA THR A 89 26.10 7.73 -9.59
C THR A 89 24.80 7.01 -9.25
N LYS A 90 24.75 5.68 -9.36
CA LYS A 90 23.57 4.89 -8.94
C LYS A 90 23.26 5.11 -7.46
N TRP A 91 24.30 5.14 -6.61
CA TRP A 91 24.16 5.43 -5.19
C TRP A 91 23.67 6.86 -4.95
N GLY A 92 24.19 7.83 -5.71
CA GLY A 92 23.76 9.23 -5.66
C GLY A 92 22.29 9.45 -6.01
N LEU A 93 21.64 8.56 -6.76
CA LEU A 93 20.20 8.63 -7.02
C LEU A 93 19.35 8.34 -5.77
N MET A 94 19.91 7.64 -4.78
CA MET A 94 19.25 7.23 -3.53
C MET A 94 19.46 8.25 -2.39
N GLY A 95 19.01 9.48 -2.60
CA GLY A 95 19.35 10.62 -1.72
C GLY A 95 18.60 10.74 -0.39
N VAL A 96 17.74 9.80 -0.01
CA VAL A 96 16.93 9.89 1.21
C VAL A 96 17.58 9.12 2.36
N ASN A 97 18.06 9.84 3.39
CA ASN A 97 18.74 9.24 4.54
C ASN A 97 17.78 8.71 5.64
N HIS A 98 16.56 9.24 5.73
CA HIS A 98 15.60 8.90 6.79
C HIS A 98 14.19 8.68 6.23
N VAL A 99 13.76 7.42 6.17
CA VAL A 99 12.42 7.03 5.66
C VAL A 99 11.34 7.15 6.75
N ARG A 100 11.72 7.40 8.01
CA ARG A 100 10.77 7.50 9.13
C ARG A 100 10.34 8.94 9.32
N LEU A 101 9.05 9.19 9.15
CA LEU A 101 8.41 10.43 9.57
C LEU A 101 8.68 10.67 11.06
N SER A 102 9.08 11.89 11.39
CA SER A 102 9.23 12.31 12.79
C SER A 102 7.89 12.17 13.53
N VAL A 103 7.96 12.03 14.85
CA VAL A 103 6.75 12.02 15.70
C VAL A 103 5.96 13.32 15.53
N GLU A 104 6.66 14.41 15.25
CA GLU A 104 6.08 15.73 14.97
C GLU A 104 5.29 15.77 13.66
N ALA A 105 5.81 15.18 12.58
CA ALA A 105 5.08 15.08 11.31
C ALA A 105 3.76 14.30 11.43
N LYS A 106 3.68 13.34 12.37
CA LYS A 106 2.44 12.59 12.65
C LYS A 106 1.39 13.39 13.42
N LYS A 107 1.74 14.53 14.02
CA LYS A 107 0.77 15.39 14.72
C LYS A 107 -0.15 16.15 13.77
N HIS A 108 0.23 16.31 12.51
CA HIS A 108 -0.53 17.03 11.48
C HIS A 108 -1.34 16.11 10.56
N LEU A 109 -1.66 14.89 11.01
CA LEU A 109 -2.52 13.99 10.23
C LEU A 109 -3.92 14.58 10.12
N SER A 110 -4.54 14.43 8.95
CA SER A 110 -5.90 14.90 8.68
C SER A 110 -6.88 14.41 9.75
N HIS A 111 -7.84 15.27 10.13
CA HIS A 111 -8.97 14.88 10.98
C HIS A 111 -9.80 13.74 10.36
N THR A 112 -9.66 13.52 9.05
CA THR A 112 -10.34 12.43 8.32
C THR A 112 -9.63 11.08 8.42
N LYS A 113 -8.47 10.99 9.08
CA LYS A 113 -7.68 9.74 9.14
C LYS A 113 -8.44 8.57 9.79
N ASP A 114 -9.37 8.87 10.69
CA ASP A 114 -10.16 7.90 11.46
C ASP A 114 -11.62 7.86 10.98
N LEU A 115 -11.97 8.58 9.91
CA LEU A 115 -13.32 8.56 9.35
C LEU A 115 -13.49 7.32 8.47
N ASP A 116 -14.66 6.69 8.61
CA ASP A 116 -15.09 5.61 7.74
C ASP A 116 -15.58 6.20 6.41
N ILE A 117 -14.65 6.35 5.47
CA ILE A 117 -14.90 6.89 4.14
C ILE A 117 -14.73 5.75 3.13
N ASP A 118 -15.69 5.61 2.22
CA ASP A 118 -15.60 4.64 1.13
C ASP A 118 -14.46 5.02 0.17
N ILE A 119 -13.37 4.25 0.22
CA ILE A 119 -12.22 4.39 -0.68
C ILE A 119 -12.48 3.53 -1.92
N PRO A 120 -12.34 4.09 -3.15
CA PRO A 120 -12.56 3.32 -4.37
C PRO A 120 -11.52 2.21 -4.55
N GLU A 121 -11.89 1.16 -5.29
CA GLU A 121 -10.98 0.02 -5.57
C GLU A 121 -9.73 0.44 -6.36
N SER A 122 -9.86 1.46 -7.22
CA SER A 122 -8.76 2.03 -8.01
C SER A 122 -8.87 3.55 -8.04
N PHE A 123 -7.72 4.23 -8.04
CA PHE A 123 -7.64 5.68 -8.06
C PHE A 123 -6.40 6.15 -8.82
N ASP A 124 -6.59 7.08 -9.78
CA ASP A 124 -5.51 7.75 -10.48
C ASP A 124 -5.69 9.27 -10.39
N SER A 125 -4.73 9.96 -9.75
CA SER A 125 -4.75 11.41 -9.60
C SER A 125 -4.81 12.17 -10.93
N ARG A 126 -4.28 11.58 -12.02
CA ARG A 126 -4.28 12.19 -13.36
C ARG A 126 -5.68 12.21 -13.98
N GLU A 127 -6.54 11.26 -13.61
CA GLU A 127 -7.93 11.16 -14.03
C GLU A 127 -8.85 11.99 -13.14
N ALA A 128 -8.57 12.03 -11.83
CA ALA A 128 -9.33 12.83 -10.86
C ALA A 128 -9.14 14.35 -11.03
N TRP A 129 -7.94 14.79 -11.43
CA TRP A 129 -7.62 16.22 -11.64
C TRP A 129 -6.98 16.47 -13.01
N PRO A 130 -7.73 16.28 -14.11
CA PRO A 130 -7.18 16.34 -15.45
C PRO A 130 -6.66 17.73 -15.85
N GLN A 131 -7.17 18.79 -15.23
CA GLN A 131 -6.73 20.18 -15.42
C GLN A 131 -5.34 20.46 -14.84
N CYS A 132 -4.89 19.66 -13.86
CA CYS A 132 -3.60 19.84 -13.20
C CYS A 132 -2.49 19.16 -14.01
N GLN A 133 -1.91 19.88 -14.98
CA GLN A 133 -0.86 19.34 -15.85
C GLN A 133 0.39 18.89 -15.07
N SER A 134 0.69 19.52 -13.93
CA SER A 134 1.82 19.17 -13.07
C SER A 134 1.83 17.70 -12.64
N ILE A 135 0.65 17.08 -12.42
CA ILE A 135 0.52 15.69 -11.96
C ILE A 135 1.00 14.69 -13.03
N LYS A 136 1.00 15.09 -14.31
CA LYS A 136 1.39 14.23 -15.44
C LYS A 136 2.90 14.31 -15.76
N VAL A 137 3.62 15.25 -15.17
CA VAL A 137 5.02 15.52 -15.50
C VAL A 137 5.95 14.59 -14.73
N ILE A 138 6.81 13.87 -15.44
CA ILE A 138 7.91 13.09 -14.86
C ILE A 138 9.17 13.95 -14.85
N ARG A 139 9.69 14.26 -13.66
CA ARG A 139 10.91 15.06 -13.49
C ARG A 139 12.17 14.21 -13.51
N ASP A 140 13.30 14.86 -13.80
CA ASP A 140 14.63 14.26 -13.82
C ASP A 140 15.52 14.90 -12.76
N GLN A 141 15.85 14.14 -11.71
CA GLN A 141 16.74 14.59 -10.63
C GLN A 141 18.22 14.73 -11.05
N SER A 142 18.53 14.43 -12.32
CA SER A 142 19.89 14.41 -12.86
C SER A 142 20.80 13.48 -12.04
N SER A 143 22.08 13.81 -11.92
CA SER A 143 23.05 13.06 -11.10
C SER A 143 23.08 13.51 -9.64
N CYS A 144 22.01 14.15 -9.15
CA CYS A 144 21.94 14.68 -7.80
C CYS A 144 21.03 13.83 -6.90
N GLY A 145 21.39 13.69 -5.63
CA GLY A 145 20.59 13.01 -4.60
C GLY A 145 19.45 13.85 -4.04
N LYS A 146 18.81 14.67 -4.88
CA LYS A 146 17.75 15.63 -4.49
C LYS A 146 16.34 15.12 -4.73
N CYS A 147 16.16 13.81 -4.89
CA CYS A 147 14.83 13.20 -5.02
C CYS A 147 13.85 13.62 -3.90
N TYR A 148 14.35 13.93 -2.70
CA TYR A 148 13.53 14.48 -1.62
C TYR A 148 12.99 15.88 -1.93
N ASP A 149 13.79 16.77 -2.54
CA ASP A 149 13.36 18.11 -2.96
C ASP A 149 12.43 18.04 -4.19
N ASP A 150 12.76 17.19 -5.16
CA ASP A 150 11.96 17.06 -6.40
C ASP A 150 10.54 16.53 -6.15
N THR A 151 10.34 15.81 -5.03
CA THR A 151 9.04 15.28 -4.60
C THR A 151 8.24 16.28 -3.76
N LEU A 152 8.86 17.37 -3.27
CA LEU A 152 8.22 18.39 -2.43
C LEU A 152 7.53 19.51 -3.22
N ILE A 153 7.61 19.50 -4.56
CA ILE A 153 7.05 20.52 -5.47
C ILE A 153 6.05 19.90 -6.43
#